data_AF-A0A2E7FNK0-F1
#
_entry.id   AF-A0A2E7FNK0-F1
#
_cell.length_a   1.000
_cell.length_b   1.000
_cell.length_c   1.000
_cell.angle_alpha   90.00
_cell.angle_beta   90.00
_cell.angle_gamma   90.00
#
_symmetry.space_group_name_H-M   'P 1'
#
loop_
_entity.id
_entity.type
_entity.pdbx_description
1 polymer ?
#
loop_
_entity_poly.entity_id
_entity_poly.type
_entity_poly.pdbx_seq_one_letter_code
_entity_poly.pdbx_strand_id
1 'polypeptide(L)'
;MANLVGFGPLAVGVVGVWVSATAFELGKLTWESTEAVEPDRFATLHIVVQGDNGKRVWIFNEHGELIIADLSPAEYKQISRGRLVPRTPLGMPARIGGVTWAHPAFASKHVIARNDKQLVCADLNAE
;
A
#
# COMPACT_ATOMS: atom_id res chain seq x y z
N MET A 1 20.18 10.19 -29.82
CA MET A 1 20.33 10.46 -28.38
C MET A 1 18.99 10.92 -27.86
N ALA A 2 18.24 10.02 -27.20
CA ALA A 2 17.07 10.37 -26.42
C ALA A 2 17.33 9.87 -25.01
N ASN A 3 17.49 10.79 -24.07
CA ASN A 3 17.71 10.50 -22.66
C ASN A 3 16.40 9.94 -22.08
N LEU A 4 16.33 8.62 -21.95
CA LEU A 4 15.37 7.95 -21.09
C LEU A 4 15.78 8.23 -19.64
N VAL A 5 14.99 9.06 -18.95
CA VAL A 5 15.03 9.14 -17.49
C VAL A 5 14.59 7.78 -16.97
N GLY A 6 15.53 7.03 -16.40
CA GLY A 6 15.35 5.63 -16.02
C GLY A 6 14.33 5.45 -14.90
N PHE A 7 13.17 4.88 -15.23
CA PHE A 7 12.31 4.21 -14.27
C PHE A 7 12.97 2.88 -13.89
N GLY A 8 13.47 2.76 -12.67
CA GLY A 8 13.93 1.48 -12.10
C GLY A 8 12.76 0.49 -11.94
N PRO A 9 13.01 -0.83 -12.00
CA PRO A 9 11.95 -1.84 -12.05
C PRO A 9 11.45 -2.18 -10.65
N LEU A 10 10.66 -1.30 -10.05
CA LEU A 10 9.89 -1.62 -8.85
C LEU A 10 8.42 -1.64 -9.21
N ALA A 11 7.90 -2.83 -9.45
CA ALA A 11 6.50 -3.06 -9.75
C ALA A 11 5.89 -3.90 -8.63
N VAL A 12 4.96 -3.30 -7.88
CA VAL A 12 4.11 -4.07 -6.97
C VAL A 12 3.02 -4.73 -7.79
N GLY A 13 2.89 -6.06 -7.67
CA GLY A 13 1.99 -6.87 -8.48
C GLY A 13 1.26 -7.90 -7.64
N VAL A 14 0.04 -8.23 -8.06
CA VAL A 14 -0.75 -9.32 -7.49
C VAL A 14 -0.25 -10.62 -8.12
N VAL A 15 0.31 -11.54 -7.32
CA VAL A 15 0.71 -12.88 -7.79
C VAL A 15 -0.18 -13.91 -7.09
N GLY A 16 -1.10 -14.51 -7.85
CA GLY A 16 -2.08 -15.44 -7.29
C GLY A 16 -3.15 -14.73 -6.45
N VAL A 17 -3.90 -15.49 -5.65
CA VAL A 17 -5.10 -15.01 -4.91
C VAL A 17 -4.77 -14.05 -3.75
N TRP A 18 -3.49 -13.66 -3.61
CA TRP A 18 -2.93 -12.91 -2.48
C TRP A 18 -2.25 -11.62 -2.98
N VAL A 19 -2.07 -10.63 -2.09
CA VAL A 19 -1.39 -9.36 -2.41
C VAL A 19 -0.13 -9.22 -1.58
N SER A 20 0.98 -8.90 -2.25
CA SER A 20 2.31 -8.74 -1.68
C SER A 20 3.04 -7.54 -2.29
N ALA A 21 4.08 -7.04 -1.61
CA ALA A 21 5.06 -6.15 -2.20
C ALA A 21 6.15 -6.99 -2.88
N THR A 22 6.54 -6.61 -4.09
CA THR A 22 7.35 -7.46 -4.96
C THR A 22 8.33 -6.61 -5.75
N ALA A 23 9.54 -7.14 -5.97
CA ALA A 23 10.50 -6.52 -6.87
C ALA A 23 10.86 -7.45 -8.03
N PHE A 24 11.11 -6.84 -9.19
CA PHE A 24 11.52 -7.53 -10.40
C PHE A 24 12.77 -6.90 -10.97
N GLU A 25 13.72 -7.72 -11.43
CA GLU A 25 14.87 -7.25 -12.18
C GLU A 25 14.96 -8.01 -13.50
N LEU A 26 14.89 -7.29 -14.62
CA LEU A 26 14.86 -7.88 -15.97
C LEU A 26 13.76 -8.96 -16.13
N GLY A 27 12.61 -8.74 -15.50
CA GLY A 27 11.47 -9.67 -15.52
C GLY A 27 11.61 -10.87 -14.59
N LYS A 28 12.63 -10.93 -13.73
CA LYS A 28 12.80 -11.97 -12.71
C LYS A 28 12.38 -11.45 -11.34
N LEU A 29 11.54 -12.21 -10.64
CA LEU A 29 11.18 -11.96 -9.25
C LEU A 29 12.44 -12.03 -8.37
N THR A 30 12.80 -10.93 -7.70
CA THR A 30 13.98 -10.88 -6.82
C THR A 30 13.64 -11.10 -5.37
N TRP A 31 12.51 -10.56 -4.89
CA TRP A 31 11.96 -10.83 -3.57
C TRP A 31 10.45 -10.52 -3.53
N GLU A 32 9.80 -11.06 -2.50
CA GLU A 32 8.37 -10.88 -2.20
C GLU A 32 8.18 -10.72 -0.67
N SER A 33 7.26 -9.85 -0.26
CA SER A 33 6.88 -9.66 1.16
C SER A 33 5.37 -9.49 1.35
N THR A 34 4.83 -10.13 2.38
CA THR A 34 3.43 -10.07 2.81
C THR A 34 3.23 -9.30 4.12
N GLU A 35 4.24 -8.54 4.57
CA GLU A 35 4.18 -7.83 5.85
C GLU A 35 3.20 -6.63 5.86
N ALA A 36 2.94 -6.05 4.67
CA ALA A 36 2.04 -4.92 4.51
C ALA A 36 0.55 -5.29 4.67
N VAL A 37 0.19 -6.53 4.33
CA VAL A 37 -1.17 -7.08 4.48
C VAL A 37 -1.08 -8.59 4.56
N GLU A 38 -1.82 -9.18 5.50
CA GLU A 38 -1.90 -10.64 5.61
C GLU A 38 -2.48 -11.22 4.30
N PRO A 39 -1.95 -12.36 3.82
CA PRO A 39 -2.52 -13.02 2.65
C PRO A 39 -3.98 -13.40 2.91
N ASP A 40 -4.89 -12.79 2.16
CA ASP A 40 -6.30 -13.16 2.11
C ASP A 40 -6.83 -13.07 0.66
N ARG A 41 -7.96 -13.74 0.41
CA ARG A 41 -8.66 -13.68 -0.87
C ARG A 41 -9.15 -12.26 -1.12
N PHE A 42 -8.71 -11.68 -2.22
CA PHE A 42 -8.95 -10.27 -2.57
C PHE A 42 -8.28 -9.28 -1.60
N ALA A 43 -7.19 -9.68 -0.94
CA ALA A 43 -6.39 -8.73 -0.19
C ALA A 43 -6.08 -7.51 -1.07
N THR A 44 -5.97 -6.33 -0.48
CA THR A 44 -5.83 -5.10 -1.25
C THR A 44 -4.84 -4.16 -0.59
N LEU A 45 -3.91 -3.65 -1.41
CA LEU A 45 -3.01 -2.57 -1.08
C LEU A 45 -3.23 -1.43 -2.08
N HIS A 46 -3.43 -0.22 -1.59
CA HIS A 46 -3.38 1.00 -2.38
C HIS A 46 -2.02 1.65 -2.17
N ILE A 47 -1.21 1.73 -3.22
CA ILE A 47 0.18 2.18 -3.10
C ILE A 47 0.34 3.49 -3.85
N VAL A 48 0.80 4.50 -3.12
CA VAL A 48 1.11 5.82 -3.66
C VAL A 48 2.60 6.09 -3.49
N VAL A 49 3.27 6.36 -4.60
CA VAL A 49 4.69 6.74 -4.59
C VAL A 49 4.83 8.16 -4.05
N GLN A 50 5.74 8.34 -3.10
CA GLN A 50 6.02 9.62 -2.46
C GLN A 50 7.40 10.14 -2.91
N GLY A 51 7.43 11.40 -3.36
CA GLY A 51 8.64 12.06 -3.85
C GLY A 51 9.11 11.59 -5.23
N ASP A 52 10.16 12.23 -5.73
CA ASP A 52 10.61 12.08 -7.13
C ASP A 52 11.42 10.80 -7.38
N ASN A 53 12.01 10.21 -6.33
CA ASN A 53 12.96 9.10 -6.46
C ASN A 53 12.31 7.71 -6.40
N GLY A 54 10.99 7.61 -6.24
CA GLY A 54 10.26 6.33 -6.23
C GLY A 54 10.54 5.41 -5.03
N LYS A 55 11.49 5.78 -4.17
CA LYS A 55 11.96 4.94 -3.04
C LYS A 55 10.91 4.85 -1.93
N ARG A 56 10.28 5.96 -1.58
CA ARG A 56 9.29 6.01 -0.50
C ARG A 56 7.90 5.79 -1.06
N VAL A 57 7.13 4.96 -0.38
CA VAL A 57 5.74 4.69 -0.71
C VAL A 57 4.85 4.80 0.52
N TRP A 58 3.63 5.22 0.27
CA TRP A 58 2.53 5.20 1.22
C TRP A 58 1.57 4.10 0.81
N ILE A 59 1.40 3.13 1.68
CA ILE A 59 0.61 1.93 1.44
C ILE A 59 -0.61 1.99 2.35
N PHE A 60 -1.80 2.08 1.78
CA PHE A 60 -3.04 1.92 2.53
C PHE A 60 -3.58 0.52 2.31
N ASN A 61 -3.60 -0.28 3.38
CA ASN A 61 -4.08 -1.66 3.30
C ASN A 61 -5.56 -1.75 3.62
N GLU A 62 -6.16 -2.90 3.29
CA GLU A 62 -7.56 -3.15 3.56
C GLU A 62 -7.92 -3.25 5.06
N HIS A 63 -6.92 -3.27 5.95
CA HIS A 63 -7.15 -3.17 7.39
C HIS A 63 -7.43 -1.75 7.88
N GLY A 64 -7.38 -0.78 6.96
CA GLY A 64 -7.59 0.63 7.23
C GLY A 64 -6.37 1.31 7.83
N GLU A 65 -5.19 0.75 7.55
CA GLU A 65 -3.90 1.23 8.04
C GLU A 65 -3.14 1.94 6.92
N LEU A 66 -2.51 3.05 7.28
CA LEU A 66 -1.51 3.71 6.46
C LEU A 66 -0.12 3.27 6.92
N ILE A 67 0.65 2.76 5.98
CA ILE A 67 2.01 2.28 6.16
C ILE A 67 2.92 3.17 5.33
N ILE A 68 4.00 3.67 5.94
CA ILE A 68 5.08 4.33 5.21
C ILE A 68 6.21 3.31 5.10
N ALA A 69 6.70 3.09 3.89
CA ALA A 69 7.76 2.13 3.62
C ALA A 69 8.73 2.65 2.57
N ASP A 70 9.96 2.13 2.59
CA ASP A 70 10.89 2.23 1.49
C ASP A 70 10.83 0.91 0.67
N LEU A 71 10.67 1.01 -0.65
CA LEU A 71 10.78 -0.11 -1.58
C LEU A 71 12.10 -0.01 -2.34
N SER A 72 12.83 -1.13 -2.41
CA SER A 72 14.06 -1.25 -3.19
C SER A 72 14.18 -2.61 -3.85
N PRO A 73 15.03 -2.79 -4.87
CA PRO A 73 15.22 -4.11 -5.50
C PRO A 73 15.76 -5.17 -4.55
N ALA A 74 16.27 -4.77 -3.37
CA ALA A 74 16.81 -5.65 -2.35
C ALA A 74 15.80 -6.03 -1.27
N GLU A 75 14.92 -5.10 -0.85
CA GLU A 75 13.97 -5.33 0.25
C GLU A 75 12.75 -4.39 0.26
N TYR A 76 11.70 -4.85 0.93
CA TYR A 76 10.63 -4.05 1.52
C TYR A 76 11.04 -3.64 2.95
N LYS A 77 11.03 -2.34 3.25
CA LYS A 77 11.35 -1.84 4.58
C LYS A 77 10.25 -0.94 5.13
N GLN A 78 9.48 -1.45 6.09
CA GLN A 78 8.48 -0.66 6.81
C GLN A 78 9.16 0.40 7.69
N ILE A 79 8.70 1.66 7.59
CA ILE A 79 9.16 2.80 8.40
C ILE A 79 8.17 3.08 9.52
N SER A 80 6.88 3.19 9.18
CA SER A 80 5.82 3.44 10.15
C SER A 80 4.51 2.78 9.72
N ARG A 81 3.63 2.53 10.68
CA ARG A 81 2.30 1.95 10.47
C ARG A 81 1.34 2.54 11.48
N GLY A 82 0.23 3.08 10.99
CA GLY A 82 -0.81 3.69 11.81
C GLY A 82 -2.20 3.39 11.26
N ARG A 83 -3.16 3.15 12.15
CA ARG A 83 -4.55 2.92 11.74
C ARG A 83 -5.27 4.26 11.54
N LEU A 84 -5.79 4.48 10.33
CA LEU A 84 -6.59 5.68 10.02
C LEU A 84 -8.08 5.44 10.27
N VAL A 85 -8.59 4.28 9.83
CA VAL A 85 -10.02 3.99 9.85
C VAL A 85 -10.24 2.51 10.22
N PRO A 86 -11.27 2.15 11.01
CA PRO A 86 -11.57 0.76 11.28
C PRO A 86 -12.16 0.08 10.04
N ARG A 87 -12.04 -1.24 9.99
CA ARG A 87 -12.67 -2.06 8.95
C ARG A 87 -14.19 -2.08 9.12
N THR A 88 -14.94 -2.19 8.02
CA THR A 88 -16.39 -2.46 8.08
C THR A 88 -16.68 -3.92 7.76
N PRO A 89 -17.43 -4.65 8.62
CA PRO A 89 -17.86 -6.02 8.32
C PRO A 89 -18.70 -6.09 7.05
N LEU A 90 -18.36 -7.00 6.14
CA LEU A 90 -19.10 -7.23 4.89
C LEU A 90 -20.18 -8.32 4.98
N GLY A 91 -20.29 -9.01 6.12
CA GLY A 91 -21.12 -10.21 6.24
C GLY A 91 -20.62 -11.40 5.42
N MET A 92 -19.40 -11.33 4.88
CA MET A 92 -18.77 -12.42 4.13
C MET A 92 -17.97 -13.33 5.09
N PRO A 93 -18.19 -14.65 5.08
CA PRO A 93 -17.47 -15.58 5.95
C PRO A 93 -15.94 -15.56 5.79
N ALA A 94 -15.46 -15.25 4.59
CA ALA A 94 -14.03 -15.11 4.33
C ALA A 94 -13.44 -13.81 4.92
N ARG A 95 -14.26 -12.81 5.26
CA ARG A 95 -13.84 -11.48 5.71
C ARG A 95 -14.46 -11.10 7.06
N ILE A 96 -14.34 -12.00 8.03
CA ILE A 96 -14.94 -11.84 9.38
C ILE A 96 -14.49 -10.52 10.03
N GLY A 97 -13.25 -10.10 9.78
CA GLY A 97 -12.71 -8.83 10.28
C GLY A 97 -13.21 -7.57 9.56
N GLY A 98 -13.98 -7.70 8.48
CA GLY A 98 -14.32 -6.60 7.58
C GLY A 98 -13.17 -6.19 6.66
N VAL A 99 -13.38 -5.14 5.87
CA VAL A 99 -12.37 -4.56 4.98
C VAL A 99 -12.51 -3.03 4.88
N THR A 100 -11.50 -2.40 4.27
CA THR A 100 -11.52 -1.03 3.78
C THR A 100 -10.96 -0.99 2.36
N TRP A 101 -11.81 -1.15 1.35
CA TRP A 101 -11.37 -1.18 -0.05
C TRP A 101 -11.33 0.17 -0.75
N ALA A 102 -11.79 1.23 -0.10
CA ALA A 102 -11.73 2.58 -0.66
C ALA A 102 -10.27 3.08 -0.70
N HIS A 103 -9.82 3.49 -1.90
CA HIS A 103 -8.53 4.14 -2.07
C HIS A 103 -8.48 5.45 -1.26
N PRO A 104 -7.39 5.74 -0.52
CA PRO A 104 -7.25 7.00 0.21
C PRO A 104 -7.02 8.18 -0.74
N ALA A 105 -7.43 9.37 -0.36
CA ALA A 105 -7.07 10.59 -1.09
C ALA A 105 -6.01 11.38 -0.31
N PHE A 106 -5.05 11.96 -1.03
CA PHE A 106 -4.02 12.80 -0.44
C PHE A 106 -4.15 14.21 -1.00
N ALA A 107 -4.24 15.20 -0.13
CA ALA A 107 -4.34 16.61 -0.51
C ALA A 107 -3.87 17.50 0.63
N SER A 108 -3.15 18.58 0.31
CA SER A 108 -2.76 19.61 1.28
C SER A 108 -2.14 19.05 2.58
N LYS A 109 -1.25 18.05 2.44
CA LYS A 109 -0.62 17.33 3.56
C LYS A 109 -1.61 16.63 4.50
N HIS A 110 -2.75 16.22 3.98
CA HIS A 110 -3.70 15.38 4.69
C HIS A 110 -3.92 14.09 3.91
N VAL A 111 -4.25 13.05 4.64
CA VAL A 111 -4.81 11.81 4.11
C VAL A 111 -6.27 11.73 4.48
N ILE A 112 -7.11 11.46 3.49
CA ILE A 112 -8.54 11.23 3.65
C ILE A 112 -8.79 9.75 3.35
N ALA A 113 -9.30 9.03 4.34
CA ALA A 113 -9.67 7.62 4.21
C ALA A 113 -11.12 7.42 4.64
N ARG A 114 -11.79 6.39 4.10
CA ARG A 114 -13.19 6.11 4.45
C ARG A 114 -13.47 4.63 4.57
N ASN A 115 -14.49 4.31 5.35
CA ASN A 115 -15.21 3.05 5.30
C ASN A 115 -16.71 3.34 5.09
N ASP A 116 -17.59 2.36 5.29
CA ASP A 116 -19.04 2.55 5.05
C ASP A 116 -19.75 3.28 6.20
N LYS A 117 -19.03 3.61 7.29
CA LYS A 117 -19.56 4.25 8.50
C LYS A 117 -19.01 5.65 8.74
N GLN A 118 -17.78 5.93 8.30
CA GLN A 118 -17.08 7.18 8.57
C GLN A 118 -16.07 7.55 7.48
N LEU A 119 -15.84 8.84 7.37
CA LEU A 119 -14.77 9.48 6.61
C LEU A 119 -13.82 10.12 7.63
N VAL A 120 -12.53 9.84 7.52
CA VAL A 120 -11.49 10.42 8.39
C VAL A 120 -10.56 11.29 7.57
N CYS A 121 -10.09 12.37 8.17
CA CYS A 121 -9.04 13.24 7.63
C CYS A 121 -7.94 13.31 8.68
N ALA A 122 -6.74 12.85 8.35
CA ALA A 122 -5.58 12.87 9.22
C ALA A 122 -4.52 13.83 8.66
N ASP A 123 -3.95 14.65 9.54
CA ASP A 123 -2.85 15.55 9.23
C ASP A 123 -1.53 14.76 9.12
N LEU A 124 -0.72 15.09 8.12
CA LEU A 124 0.57 14.49 7.83
C LEU A 124 1.74 15.44 8.11
N ASN A 125 1.50 16.64 8.66
CA ASN A 125 2.54 17.61 9.03
C ASN A 125 3.47 17.18 10.17
N ALA A 126 3.26 15.98 10.74
CA ALA A 126 4.16 15.42 11.76
C ALA A 126 5.37 14.67 11.16
N GLU A 127 5.56 14.69 9.83
CA GLU A 127 6.81 14.28 9.15
C GLU A 127 7.85 15.40 9.08
#